data_AF-A0A1B3B9I1-F1
#
_entry.id   AF-A0A1B3B9I1-F1
#
_cell.length_a   1.000
_cell.length_b   1.000
_cell.length_c   1.000
_cell.angle_alpha   90.00
_cell.angle_beta   90.00
_cell.angle_gamma   90.00
#
_symmetry.space_group_name_H-M   'P 1'
#
loop_
_entity.id
_entity.type
_entity.pdbx_description
1 polymer ?
#
loop_
_entity_poly.entity_id
_entity_poly.type
_entity_poly.pdbx_seq_one_letter_code
_entity_poly.pdbx_strand_id
1 'polypeptide(L)'
;MLLKVVVTIILFLSFSFTVQSQSLDVNVTITLPQEQQSARLYNFQSREFDRVLSPANLTRDECLAYLPPMKGQAVKLLDLFIAKGKSPYRALTLVHFKIRHARKSNSE
;
A
#
# COMPACT_ATOMS: atom_id res chain seq x y z
N MET A 1 6.90 -7.88 -71.39
CA MET A 1 5.88 -8.15 -70.36
C MET A 1 6.41 -8.05 -68.92
N LEU A 2 7.66 -8.42 -68.63
CA LEU A 2 8.24 -8.35 -67.27
C LEU A 2 8.32 -6.94 -66.66
N LEU A 3 8.68 -5.91 -67.45
CA LEU A 3 8.97 -4.58 -66.92
C LEU A 3 7.73 -3.86 -66.32
N LYS A 4 6.54 -4.12 -66.88
CA LYS A 4 5.28 -3.55 -66.37
C LYS A 4 4.88 -4.16 -65.02
N VAL A 5 5.24 -5.41 -64.75
CA VAL A 5 4.89 -6.11 -63.50
C VAL A 5 5.76 -5.61 -62.33
N VAL A 6 7.03 -5.28 -62.61
CA VAL A 6 7.98 -4.78 -61.60
C VAL A 6 7.61 -3.38 -61.11
N VAL A 7 7.15 -2.50 -62.01
CA VAL A 7 6.74 -1.12 -61.66
C VAL A 7 5.49 -1.11 -60.77
N THR A 8 4.55 -2.02 -60.98
CA THR A 8 3.33 -2.10 -60.17
C THR A 8 3.59 -2.63 -58.75
N ILE A 9 4.59 -3.50 -58.58
CA ILE A 9 4.98 -4.03 -57.26
C ILE A 9 5.67 -2.96 -56.41
N ILE A 10 6.49 -2.10 -57.03
CA ILE A 10 7.19 -1.01 -56.33
C ILE A 10 6.22 0.07 -55.86
N LEU A 11 5.14 0.33 -56.60
CA LEU A 11 4.14 1.34 -56.24
C LEU A 11 3.19 0.90 -55.10
N PHE A 12 3.02 -0.41 -54.88
CA PHE A 12 2.15 -0.94 -53.83
C PHE A 12 2.84 -1.07 -52.46
N LEU A 13 4.17 -1.13 -52.42
CA LEU A 13 4.96 -1.28 -51.19
C LEU A 13 5.21 0.03 -50.42
N SER A 14 4.86 1.18 -51.01
CA SER A 14 5.08 2.51 -50.41
C SER A 14 3.98 2.95 -49.44
N PHE A 15 2.88 2.20 -49.32
CA PHE A 15 1.78 2.52 -48.40
C PHE A 15 2.01 1.88 -47.02
N SER A 16 3.19 2.08 -46.45
CA SER A 16 3.46 1.76 -45.05
C SER A 16 2.86 2.87 -44.18
N PHE A 17 1.62 2.70 -43.74
CA PHE A 17 1.07 3.49 -42.65
C PHE A 17 1.80 3.12 -41.37
N THR A 18 2.77 3.92 -40.95
CA THR A 18 3.29 3.88 -39.59
C THR A 18 2.31 4.64 -38.69
N VAL A 19 1.40 3.92 -38.03
CA VAL A 19 0.57 4.48 -36.96
C VAL A 19 1.48 4.75 -35.77
N GLN A 20 2.00 5.96 -35.70
CA GLN A 20 2.78 6.44 -34.58
C GLN A 20 1.83 6.62 -33.38
N SER A 21 1.73 5.59 -32.55
CA SER A 21 1.03 5.64 -31.28
C SER A 21 1.82 6.52 -30.32
N GLN A 22 1.47 7.80 -30.24
CA GLN A 22 2.04 8.70 -29.24
C GLN A 22 1.44 8.33 -27.88
N SER A 23 2.25 7.72 -27.02
CA SER A 23 1.90 7.50 -25.61
C SER A 23 1.96 8.85 -24.90
N LEU A 24 0.80 9.49 -24.73
CA LEU A 24 0.66 10.63 -23.82
C LEU A 24 0.79 10.08 -22.40
N ASP A 25 1.87 10.47 -21.73
CA ASP A 25 2.06 10.23 -20.29
C ASP A 25 1.00 11.05 -19.52
N VAL A 26 -0.14 10.42 -19.26
CA VAL A 26 -1.22 11.03 -18.47
C VAL A 26 -0.84 10.89 -17.00
N ASN A 27 -0.30 11.96 -16.42
CA ASN A 27 -0.06 12.05 -14.98
C ASN A 27 -1.40 12.23 -14.24
N VAL A 28 -2.06 11.12 -13.91
CA VAL A 28 -3.30 11.14 -13.11
C VAL A 28 -2.93 11.37 -11.65
N THR A 29 -3.04 12.61 -11.19
CA THR A 29 -2.93 12.92 -9.75
C THR A 29 -4.26 12.59 -9.08
N ILE A 30 -4.37 11.38 -8.53
CA ILE A 30 -5.54 10.97 -7.75
C ILE A 30 -5.44 11.63 -6.37
N THR A 31 -6.09 12.77 -6.20
CA THR A 31 -6.32 13.31 -4.87
C THR A 31 -7.42 12.48 -4.20
N LEU A 32 -7.03 11.48 -3.40
CA LEU A 32 -7.99 10.77 -2.56
C LEU A 32 -8.59 11.80 -1.59
N PRO A 33 -9.93 11.94 -1.50
CA PRO A 33 -10.53 12.77 -0.48
C PRO A 33 -10.05 12.26 0.88
N GLN A 34 -9.74 13.18 1.79
CA GLN A 34 -9.53 12.85 3.20
C GLN A 34 -10.88 12.42 3.80
N GLU A 35 -11.41 11.27 3.38
CA GLU A 35 -12.48 10.60 4.09
C GLU A 35 -12.03 10.45 5.53
N GLN A 36 -12.92 10.73 6.48
CA GLN A 36 -12.71 10.43 7.89
C GLN A 36 -12.38 8.94 8.01
N GLN A 37 -11.09 8.62 8.00
CA GLN A 37 -10.62 7.25 8.07
C GLN A 37 -11.08 6.71 9.42
N SER A 38 -11.90 5.67 9.42
CA SER A 38 -12.24 4.93 10.63
C SER A 38 -11.56 3.57 10.54
N ALA A 39 -10.87 3.17 11.61
CA ALA A 39 -10.25 1.86 11.71
C ALA A 39 -10.99 1.02 12.75
N ARG A 40 -11.22 -0.26 12.42
CA ARG A 40 -11.70 -1.23 13.38
C ARG A 40 -10.50 -1.88 14.06
N LEU A 41 -10.30 -1.64 15.35
CA LEU A 41 -9.16 -2.15 16.12
C LEU A 41 -9.66 -3.09 17.22
N TYR A 42 -8.96 -4.20 17.42
CA TYR A 42 -9.27 -5.11 18.52
C TYR A 42 -8.61 -4.62 19.80
N ASN A 43 -9.42 -4.31 20.81
CA ASN A 43 -9.00 -3.88 22.12
C ASN A 43 -8.77 -5.10 23.00
N PHE A 44 -7.52 -5.34 23.39
CA PHE A 44 -7.13 -6.48 24.21
C PHE A 44 -7.45 -6.31 25.69
N GLN A 45 -7.80 -5.10 26.12
CA GLN A 45 -8.26 -4.82 27.49
C GLN A 45 -9.74 -5.16 27.64
N SER A 46 -10.59 -4.65 26.75
CA SER A 46 -12.04 -4.94 26.76
C SER A 46 -12.41 -6.27 26.07
N ARG A 47 -11.50 -6.83 25.26
CA ARG A 47 -11.71 -8.03 24.42
C ARG A 47 -12.74 -7.85 23.30
N GLU A 48 -12.95 -6.61 22.87
CA GLU A 48 -13.94 -6.24 21.85
C GLU A 48 -13.30 -5.47 20.69
N PHE A 49 -14.05 -5.25 19.62
CA PHE A 49 -13.62 -4.42 18.50
C PHE A 49 -14.15 -3.00 18.65
N ASP A 50 -13.24 -2.04 18.74
CA ASP A 50 -13.55 -0.61 18.76
C ASP A 50 -13.53 -0.05 17.33
N ARG A 51 -14.44 0.88 17.04
CA ARG A 51 -14.37 1.72 15.84
C ARG A 51 -13.69 3.03 16.20
N VAL A 52 -12.42 3.16 15.85
CA VAL A 52 -11.64 4.37 16.11
C VAL A 52 -11.82 5.33 14.94
N LEU A 53 -12.38 6.51 15.24
CA LEU A 53 -12.48 7.62 14.30
C LEU A 53 -11.11 8.33 14.23
N SER A 54 -10.63 8.62 13.02
CA SER A 54 -9.36 9.31 12.80
C SER A 54 -8.17 8.63 13.50
N PRO A 55 -7.84 7.37 13.16
CA PRO A 55 -6.81 6.60 13.84
C PRO A 55 -5.42 7.26 13.74
N ALA A 56 -5.18 8.14 12.77
CA ALA A 56 -3.96 8.93 12.68
C ALA A 56 -3.68 9.77 13.95
N ASN A 57 -4.73 10.14 14.70
CA ASN A 57 -4.65 10.95 15.91
C ASN A 57 -4.50 10.11 17.19
N LEU A 58 -4.48 8.78 17.09
CA LEU A 58 -4.25 7.90 18.24
C LEU A 58 -2.96 8.29 18.94
N THR A 59 -3.03 8.44 20.25
CA THR A 59 -1.89 8.65 21.13
C THR A 59 -1.17 7.33 21.41
N ARG A 60 0.05 7.44 21.94
CA ARG A 60 0.84 6.27 22.34
C ARG A 60 0.13 5.45 23.42
N ASP A 61 -0.54 6.09 24.36
CA ASP A 61 -1.18 5.39 25.49
C ASP A 61 -2.48 4.69 25.08
N GLU A 62 -3.28 5.31 24.20
CA GLU A 62 -4.44 4.65 23.59
C GLU A 62 -4.03 3.42 22.79
N CYS A 63 -2.89 3.48 22.08
CA CYS A 63 -2.35 2.34 21.33
C CYS A 63 -2.08 1.11 22.21
N LEU A 64 -1.81 1.29 23.52
CA LEU A 64 -1.51 0.19 24.43
C LEU A 64 -2.71 -0.76 24.61
N ALA A 65 -3.93 -0.25 24.51
CA ALA A 65 -5.14 -1.07 24.60
C ALA A 65 -5.27 -2.03 23.40
N TYR A 66 -4.69 -1.66 22.26
CA TYR A 66 -4.77 -2.40 21.00
C TYR A 66 -3.54 -3.30 20.74
N LEU A 67 -2.63 -3.44 21.71
CA LEU A 67 -1.46 -4.32 21.60
C LEU A 67 -1.79 -5.76 22.00
N PRO A 68 -1.24 -6.76 21.29
CA PRO A 68 -1.43 -8.17 21.62
C PRO A 68 -0.85 -8.52 23.01
N PRO A 69 -1.29 -9.64 23.63
CA PRO A 69 -0.99 -10.01 25.01
C PRO A 69 0.50 -10.26 25.32
N MET A 70 1.39 -10.23 24.32
CA MET A 70 2.85 -10.20 24.50
C MET A 70 3.33 -8.81 24.94
N LYS A 71 2.68 -8.23 25.96
CA LYS A 71 2.74 -6.80 26.32
C LYS A 71 4.17 -6.27 26.42
N GLY A 72 5.09 -7.00 27.07
CA GLY A 72 6.47 -6.53 27.26
C GLY A 72 7.26 -6.33 25.96
N GLN A 73 7.12 -7.22 24.98
CA GLN A 73 7.83 -7.10 23.70
C GLN A 73 7.09 -6.17 22.73
N ALA A 74 5.75 -6.23 22.72
CA ALA A 74 4.92 -5.41 21.86
C ALA A 74 5.04 -3.92 22.19
N VAL A 75 5.07 -3.57 23.49
CA VAL A 75 5.27 -2.18 23.95
C VAL A 75 6.66 -1.68 23.58
N LYS A 76 7.71 -2.47 23.80
CA LYS A 76 9.07 -2.09 23.38
C LYS A 76 9.18 -1.83 21.88
N LEU A 77 8.53 -2.66 21.05
CA LEU A 77 8.50 -2.46 19.61
C LEU A 77 7.70 -1.21 19.22
N LEU A 78 6.57 -0.95 19.90
CA LEU A 78 5.78 0.27 19.70
C LEU A 78 6.63 1.51 19.96
N ASP A 79 7.24 1.59 21.13
CA ASP A 79 8.07 2.71 21.55
C ASP A 79 9.28 2.89 20.60
N LEU A 80 9.88 1.79 20.13
CA LEU A 80 10.98 1.82 19.15
C LEU A 80 10.53 2.39 17.80
N PHE A 81 9.36 2.02 17.29
CA PHE A 81 8.85 2.57 16.03
C PHE A 81 8.46 4.04 16.16
N ILE A 82 7.91 4.45 17.30
CA ILE A 82 7.61 5.85 17.60
C ILE A 82 8.90 6.67 17.66
N ALA A 83 9.94 6.17 18.35
CA ALA A 83 11.26 6.80 18.40
C ALA A 83 11.92 6.94 17.00
N LYS A 84 11.56 6.07 16.05
CA LYS A 84 11.96 6.18 14.63
C LYS A 84 11.11 7.17 13.81
N GLY A 85 10.30 7.99 14.47
CA GLY A 85 9.46 9.01 13.82
C GLY A 85 8.19 8.46 13.16
N LYS A 86 7.72 7.27 13.54
CA LYS A 86 6.41 6.77 13.07
C LYS A 86 5.29 7.29 13.98
N SER A 87 4.16 7.68 13.39
CA SER A 87 2.96 8.00 14.17
C SER A 87 2.51 6.78 15.00
N PRO A 88 1.85 6.97 16.16
CA PRO A 88 1.49 5.86 17.04
C PRO A 88 0.65 4.79 16.36
N TYR A 89 -0.34 5.18 15.55
CA TYR A 89 -1.14 4.24 14.78
C TYR A 89 -0.31 3.44 13.76
N ARG A 90 0.60 4.10 13.04
CA ARG A 90 1.48 3.41 12.09
C ARG A 90 2.45 2.47 12.80
N ALA A 91 2.97 2.88 13.95
CA ALA A 91 3.80 2.06 14.81
C ALA A 91 3.03 0.82 15.29
N LEU A 92 1.78 0.98 15.76
CA LEU A 92 0.89 -0.10 16.16
C LEU A 92 0.69 -1.13 15.04
N THR A 93 0.42 -0.69 13.80
CA THR A 93 0.28 -1.59 12.65
C THR A 93 1.56 -2.38 12.39
N LEU A 94 2.72 -1.75 12.48
CA LEU A 94 4.02 -2.41 12.28
C LEU A 94 4.32 -3.44 13.38
N VAL A 95 3.93 -3.17 14.63
CA VAL A 95 4.04 -4.14 15.72
C VAL A 95 3.22 -5.39 15.42
N HIS A 96 1.96 -5.24 15.02
CA HIS A 96 1.09 -6.35 14.64
C HIS A 96 1.67 -7.17 13.49
N PHE A 97 2.22 -6.51 12.47
CA PHE A 97 2.87 -7.18 11.34
C PHE A 97 4.10 -7.99 11.80
N LYS A 98 4.97 -7.39 12.62
CA LYS A 98 6.19 -8.03 13.10
C LYS A 98 5.90 -9.24 13.99
N ILE A 99 4.93 -9.13 14.90
CA ILE A 99 4.54 -10.23 15.79
C ILE A 99 3.91 -11.38 15.00
N ARG A 100 3.05 -11.07 14.02
CA ARG A 100 2.45 -12.09 13.15
C ARG A 100 3.52 -12.86 12.37
N HIS A 101 4.51 -12.16 11.82
CA HIS A 101 5.59 -12.79 11.07
C HIS A 101 6.47 -13.68 11.95
N ALA A 102 6.79 -13.23 13.16
CA ALA A 102 7.59 -14.01 14.12
C ALA A 102 6.89 -15.31 14.56
N ARG A 103 5.55 -15.34 14.61
CA ARG A 103 4.80 -16.57 14.90
C ARG A 103 4.89 -17.57 13.74
N LYS A 104 4.77 -17.09 12.50
CA LYS A 104 4.82 -17.96 11.31
C LYS A 104 6.18 -18.66 11.16
N SER A 105 7.28 -17.94 11.43
CA SER A 105 8.63 -18.52 11.34
C SER A 105 8.95 -19.57 12.40
N ASN A 106 8.20 -19.63 13.51
CA ASN A 106 8.40 -20.61 14.58
C ASN A 106 7.50 -21.85 14.44
N SER A 107 6.63 -21.87 13.43
CA SER A 107 5.71 -22.98 13.14
C SER A 107 6.12 -23.82 11.93
N GLU A 108 7.28 -23.49 11.33
CA GLU A 108 7.96 -24.24 10.27
C GLU A 108 9.22 -24.89 10.86
#